data_AF-K2EIM3-F1
#
_entry.id   AF-K2EIM3-F1
#
_cell.length_a   1.000
_cell.length_b   1.000
_cell.length_c   1.000
_cell.angle_alpha   90.00
_cell.angle_beta   90.00
_cell.angle_gamma   90.00
#
_symmetry.space_group_name_H-M   'P 1'
#
loop_
_entity.id
_entity.type
_entity.pdbx_description
1 polymer ?
#
loop_
_entity_poly.entity_id
_entity_poly.type
_entity_poly.pdbx_seq_one_letter_code
_entity_poly.pdbx_strand_id
1 'polypeptide(L)'
;TQGLKSIFRKAPALLKKLPANRNVSPEVQKGSGSPQTSQGPPVVTTIAKKSKESVKDGRAGKQRRLKELAKDVRLGSADRGWLKQEEKSIERKSSKMGRDGSLKPQKYIRVPPGKELAHKRGKAAKDGNSYEHSDLQDIDLHKLQHKHEGYK
;
A
#
# COMPACT_ATOMS: atom_id res chain seq x y z
N THR A 1 55.12 7.38 -26.92
CA THR A 1 54.62 8.75 -27.19
C THR A 1 53.22 8.66 -27.77
N GLN A 2 52.32 9.52 -27.27
CA GLN A 2 50.96 9.81 -27.75
C GLN A 2 49.87 8.75 -27.44
N GLY A 3 48.72 9.06 -26.85
CA GLY A 3 48.18 10.35 -26.41
C GLY A 3 46.79 10.15 -25.79
N LEU A 4 46.58 10.74 -24.61
CA LEU A 4 45.29 10.91 -23.93
C LEU A 4 44.36 11.79 -24.78
N LYS A 5 43.08 11.38 -24.92
CA LYS A 5 41.99 12.31 -25.26
C LYS A 5 40.75 11.98 -24.43
N SER A 6 40.62 12.70 -23.32
CA SER A 6 39.37 12.85 -22.58
C SER A 6 38.40 13.67 -23.44
N ILE A 7 37.14 13.23 -23.50
CA ILE A 7 36.09 14.00 -24.16
C ILE A 7 34.96 14.17 -23.14
N PHE A 8 35.11 15.21 -22.33
CA PHE A 8 34.06 15.76 -21.49
C PHE A 8 33.03 16.42 -22.42
N ARG A 9 31.79 15.91 -22.48
CA ARG A 9 30.67 16.62 -23.13
C ARG A 9 29.61 16.99 -22.09
N LYS A 10 29.60 18.31 -21.88
CA LYS A 10 28.72 19.16 -21.08
C LYS A 10 27.24 18.85 -21.31
N ALA A 11 26.49 18.63 -20.24
CA ALA A 11 25.03 18.50 -20.26
C ALA A 11 24.36 19.88 -20.50
N PRO A 12 23.33 19.98 -21.36
CA PRO A 12 22.49 21.17 -21.39
C PRO A 12 21.30 21.02 -20.43
N ALA A 13 21.23 21.93 -19.45
CA ALA A 13 20.05 22.16 -18.63
C ALA A 13 18.94 22.79 -19.48
N LEU A 14 17.76 22.16 -19.53
CA LEU A 14 16.55 22.77 -20.08
C LEU A 14 15.41 22.69 -19.08
N LEU A 15 15.38 23.72 -18.23
CA LEU A 15 14.27 24.12 -17.39
C LEU A 15 13.17 24.71 -18.28
N LYS A 16 12.01 24.03 -18.40
CA LYS A 16 10.80 24.62 -18.99
C LYS A 16 9.60 24.48 -18.05
N LYS A 17 9.37 25.60 -17.37
CA LYS A 17 8.18 26.17 -16.73
C LYS A 17 6.84 25.44 -16.94
N LEU A 18 6.21 25.11 -15.81
CA LEU A 18 4.77 24.84 -15.68
C LEU A 18 3.97 26.15 -15.87
N PRO A 19 2.84 26.17 -16.59
CA PRO A 19 1.94 27.32 -16.59
C PRO A 19 1.11 27.37 -15.29
N ALA A 20 1.24 28.47 -14.56
CA ALA A 20 0.39 28.82 -13.45
C ALA A 20 -1.03 29.13 -13.95
N ASN A 21 -2.01 28.39 -13.42
CA ASN A 21 -3.42 28.65 -13.66
C ASN A 21 -3.82 29.99 -13.02
N ARG A 22 -4.25 30.93 -13.87
CA ARG A 22 -4.80 32.22 -13.50
C ARG A 22 -6.31 32.05 -13.30
N ASN A 23 -6.78 32.20 -12.07
CA ASN A 23 -8.12 32.72 -11.84
C ASN A 23 -8.05 33.79 -10.75
N VAL A 24 -8.16 35.03 -11.23
CA VAL A 24 -8.37 36.24 -10.44
C VAL A 24 -9.86 36.52 -10.48
N SER A 25 -10.51 36.58 -9.33
CA SER A 25 -11.62 37.49 -9.09
C SER A 25 -11.49 38.03 -7.66
N PRO A 26 -11.46 39.36 -7.47
CA PRO A 26 -11.39 40.00 -6.17
C PRO A 26 -12.81 40.33 -5.68
N GLU A 27 -13.08 40.18 -4.39
CA GLU A 27 -13.96 41.15 -3.72
C GLU A 27 -13.69 41.18 -2.22
N VAL A 28 -13.49 42.40 -1.73
CA VAL A 28 -13.24 42.79 -0.34
C VAL A 28 -14.46 43.59 0.10
N GLN A 29 -15.09 43.21 1.23
CA GLN A 29 -15.57 44.08 2.32
C GLN A 29 -16.52 43.28 3.24
N LYS A 30 -16.09 43.00 4.48
CA LYS A 30 -16.46 43.70 5.73
C LYS A 30 -17.96 43.60 6.08
N GLY A 31 -18.25 42.79 7.10
CA GLY A 31 -19.52 42.76 7.81
C GLY A 31 -19.35 42.13 9.18
N SER A 32 -19.35 42.97 10.21
CA SER A 32 -19.35 42.67 11.64
C SER A 32 -20.63 41.98 12.09
N GLY A 33 -20.53 40.98 12.98
CA GLY A 33 -21.67 40.50 13.76
C GLY A 33 -21.46 39.14 14.43
N SER A 34 -21.07 39.15 15.70
CA SER A 34 -21.48 38.11 16.67
C SER A 34 -22.78 38.60 17.32
N PRO A 35 -23.76 37.74 17.64
CA PRO A 35 -23.72 37.02 18.91
C PRO A 35 -24.31 35.59 18.90
N GLN A 36 -24.14 34.93 20.06
CA GLN A 36 -24.43 33.53 20.42
C GLN A 36 -25.92 33.14 20.48
N THR A 37 -26.14 31.84 20.77
CA THR A 37 -27.35 31.11 21.20
C THR A 37 -28.18 30.50 20.04
N SER A 38 -28.68 29.26 20.06
CA SER A 38 -29.20 28.42 21.14
C SER A 38 -29.26 26.92 20.74
N GLN A 39 -29.60 26.09 21.72
CA GLN A 39 -29.61 24.63 21.81
C GLN A 39 -30.60 23.91 20.84
N GLY A 40 -30.27 22.69 20.39
CA GLY A 40 -31.21 21.74 19.75
C GLY A 40 -30.53 20.47 19.19
N PRO A 41 -31.19 19.28 19.21
CA PRO A 41 -30.59 17.97 19.50
C PRO A 41 -29.69 17.34 18.42
N PRO A 42 -28.81 16.37 18.79
CA PRO A 42 -27.91 15.73 17.85
C PRO A 42 -28.70 14.93 16.81
N VAL A 43 -28.60 15.34 15.55
CA VAL A 43 -29.03 14.54 14.40
C VAL A 43 -28.32 13.21 14.50
N VAL A 44 -29.09 12.17 14.82
CA VAL A 44 -28.68 10.77 14.82
C VAL A 44 -28.07 10.49 13.45
N THR A 45 -26.75 10.52 13.39
CA THR A 45 -26.01 10.09 12.22
C THR A 45 -26.28 8.61 12.09
N THR A 46 -27.24 8.24 11.24
CA THR A 46 -27.46 6.87 10.84
C THR A 46 -26.21 6.45 10.09
N ILE A 47 -25.23 5.92 10.84
CA ILE A 47 -24.05 5.30 10.28
C ILE A 47 -24.60 4.08 9.57
N ALA A 48 -24.93 4.23 8.29
CA ALA A 48 -25.34 3.15 7.43
C ALA A 48 -24.21 2.13 7.46
N LYS A 49 -24.38 1.09 8.29
CA LYS A 49 -23.57 -0.12 8.24
C LYS A 49 -23.77 -0.67 6.86
N LYS A 50 -22.87 -0.31 5.94
CA LYS A 50 -22.73 -0.94 4.65
C LYS A 50 -22.37 -2.39 4.92
N SER A 51 -23.39 -3.23 5.06
CA SER A 51 -23.26 -4.68 5.07
C SER A 51 -22.66 -5.06 3.73
N LYS A 52 -21.32 -5.20 3.68
CA LYS A 52 -20.65 -5.79 2.54
C LYS A 52 -21.28 -7.17 2.37
N GLU A 53 -21.97 -7.38 1.26
CA GLU A 53 -22.34 -8.71 0.81
C GLU A 53 -21.12 -9.62 0.93
N SER A 54 -21.30 -10.74 1.60
CA SER A 54 -20.30 -11.78 1.80
C SER A 54 -20.03 -12.49 0.48
N VAL A 55 -19.33 -11.80 -0.43
CA VAL A 55 -18.59 -12.48 -1.48
C VAL A 55 -17.65 -13.44 -0.77
N LYS A 56 -17.68 -14.71 -1.19
CA LYS A 56 -16.98 -15.87 -0.60
C LYS A 56 -15.46 -15.76 -0.77
N ASP A 57 -14.90 -14.67 -0.27
CA ASP A 57 -13.59 -14.11 -0.61
C ASP A 57 -12.72 -13.99 0.64
N GLY A 58 -12.83 -14.94 1.59
CA GLY A 58 -11.95 -14.99 2.77
C GLY A 58 -10.46 -15.03 2.41
N ARG A 59 -10.12 -15.39 1.17
CA ARG A 59 -8.74 -15.39 0.65
C ARG A 59 -8.40 -14.19 -0.23
N ALA A 60 -9.34 -13.26 -0.44
CA ALA A 60 -9.11 -12.06 -1.22
C ALA A 60 -8.38 -10.97 -0.41
N GLY A 61 -7.80 -10.01 -1.12
CA GLY A 61 -7.20 -8.82 -0.52
C GLY A 61 -5.73 -8.92 -0.12
N LYS A 62 -5.07 -10.07 -0.30
CA LYS A 62 -3.62 -10.24 0.00
C LYS A 62 -2.75 -9.14 -0.62
N GLN A 63 -2.96 -8.85 -1.90
CA GLN A 63 -2.19 -7.83 -2.61
C GLN A 63 -2.43 -6.41 -2.08
N ARG A 64 -3.69 -6.08 -1.75
CA ARG A 64 -4.03 -4.79 -1.14
C ARG A 64 -3.35 -4.66 0.23
N ARG A 65 -3.42 -5.70 1.06
CA ARG A 65 -2.77 -5.71 2.37
C ARG A 65 -1.26 -5.55 2.28
N LEU A 66 -0.60 -6.21 1.32
CA LEU A 66 0.84 -6.06 1.10
C LEU A 66 1.23 -4.61 0.71
N LYS A 67 0.40 -3.91 -0.07
CA LYS A 67 0.61 -2.49 -0.39
C LYS A 67 0.43 -1.58 0.82
N GLU A 68 -0.52 -1.89 1.69
CA GLU A 68 -0.72 -1.17 2.95
C GLU A 68 0.48 -1.37 3.91
N LEU A 69 0.94 -2.61 4.06
CA LEU A 69 2.10 -2.97 4.88
C LEU A 69 3.40 -2.31 4.39
N ALA A 70 3.56 -2.06 3.09
CA ALA A 70 4.69 -1.32 2.55
C ALA A 70 4.80 0.12 3.10
N LYS A 71 3.67 0.71 3.51
CA LYS A 71 3.56 2.09 4.02
C LYS A 71 3.58 2.16 5.55
N ASP A 72 3.29 1.06 6.23
CA ASP A 72 3.30 1.00 7.70
C ASP A 72 4.71 1.28 8.25
N VAL A 73 4.81 2.15 9.25
CA VAL A 73 6.08 2.51 9.91
C VAL A 73 6.45 1.47 10.98
N ARG A 74 5.45 0.75 11.52
CA ARG A 74 5.63 -0.25 12.58
C ARG A 74 6.29 -1.53 12.06
N LEU A 75 6.18 -1.79 10.77
CA LEU A 75 6.80 -2.95 10.13
C LEU A 75 8.32 -2.74 10.04
N GLY A 76 9.09 -3.82 10.16
CA GLY A 76 10.55 -3.78 10.02
C GLY A 76 10.99 -3.15 8.70
N SER A 77 12.08 -2.38 8.73
CA SER A 77 12.60 -1.68 7.55
C SER A 77 12.95 -2.63 6.40
N ALA A 78 13.48 -3.82 6.71
CA ALA A 78 13.79 -4.87 5.75
C ALA A 78 12.54 -5.35 4.98
N ASP A 79 11.47 -5.70 5.71
CA ASP A 79 10.22 -6.18 5.11
C ASP A 79 9.56 -5.09 4.27
N ARG A 80 9.54 -3.85 4.78
CA ARG A 80 9.01 -2.69 4.03
C ARG A 80 9.81 -2.43 2.77
N GLY A 81 11.14 -2.53 2.85
CA GLY A 81 12.04 -2.39 1.71
C GLY A 81 11.74 -3.42 0.63
N TRP A 82 11.56 -4.68 1.02
CA TRP A 82 11.17 -5.76 0.12
C TRP A 82 9.83 -5.48 -0.57
N LEU A 83 8.80 -5.12 0.18
CA LEU A 83 7.47 -4.85 -0.38
C LEU A 83 7.50 -3.68 -1.37
N LYS A 84 8.23 -2.61 -1.04
CA LYS A 84 8.43 -1.47 -1.95
C LYS A 84 9.22 -1.86 -3.20
N GLN A 85 10.21 -2.72 -3.07
CA GLN A 85 10.98 -3.22 -4.21
C GLN A 85 10.07 -4.03 -5.14
N GLU A 86 9.25 -4.91 -4.60
CA GLU A 86 8.31 -5.72 -5.37
C GLU A 86 7.25 -4.83 -6.07
N GLU A 87 6.73 -3.80 -5.38
CA GLU A 87 5.81 -2.83 -5.98
C GLU A 87 6.45 -2.11 -7.17
N LYS A 88 7.66 -1.54 -6.99
CA LYS A 88 8.42 -0.90 -8.07
C LYS A 88 8.78 -1.88 -9.19
N SER A 89 8.93 -3.16 -8.89
CA SER A 89 9.28 -4.21 -9.86
C SER A 89 8.10 -4.55 -10.76
N ILE A 90 6.87 -4.50 -10.23
CA ILE A 90 5.63 -4.62 -11.00
C ILE A 90 5.43 -3.39 -11.88
N GLU A 91 5.61 -2.19 -11.31
CA GLU A 91 5.47 -0.92 -12.04
C GLU A 91 6.41 -0.85 -13.25
N ARG A 92 7.68 -1.23 -13.06
CA ARG A 92 8.68 -1.31 -14.13
C ARG A 92 8.52 -2.53 -15.04
N LYS A 93 7.50 -3.37 -14.83
CA LYS A 93 7.28 -4.64 -15.56
C LYS A 93 8.54 -5.50 -15.62
N SER A 94 9.30 -5.52 -14.54
CA SER A 94 10.53 -6.31 -14.45
C SER A 94 10.22 -7.78 -14.74
N SER A 95 11.06 -8.39 -15.57
CA SER A 95 10.91 -9.79 -15.92
C SER A 95 11.64 -10.67 -14.92
N LYS A 96 11.03 -11.79 -14.56
CA LYS A 96 11.65 -12.80 -13.72
C LYS A 96 11.45 -14.18 -14.33
N MET A 97 12.40 -15.06 -14.07
CA MET A 97 12.33 -16.45 -14.49
C MET A 97 11.14 -17.13 -13.81
N GLY A 98 10.25 -17.68 -14.64
CA GLY A 98 9.16 -18.55 -14.23
C GLY A 98 9.67 -19.96 -13.96
N ARG A 99 8.77 -20.83 -13.47
CA ARG A 99 9.06 -22.25 -13.26
C ARG A 99 9.40 -22.98 -14.56
N ASP A 100 8.87 -22.49 -15.68
CA ASP A 100 9.09 -23.00 -17.03
C ASP A 100 10.37 -22.44 -17.70
N GLY A 101 11.22 -21.73 -16.95
CA GLY A 101 12.45 -21.13 -17.47
C GLY A 101 12.23 -19.86 -18.31
N SER A 102 10.99 -19.52 -18.65
CA SER A 102 10.66 -18.31 -19.42
C SER A 102 10.74 -17.04 -18.57
N LEU A 103 11.18 -15.93 -19.16
CA LEU A 103 11.15 -14.61 -18.54
C LEU A 103 9.76 -14.00 -18.68
N LYS A 104 9.09 -13.76 -17.53
CA LYS A 104 7.73 -13.19 -17.49
C LYS A 104 7.69 -11.92 -16.64
N PRO A 105 6.88 -10.93 -17.02
CA PRO A 105 6.72 -9.71 -16.22
C PRO A 105 6.06 -10.04 -14.88
N GLN A 106 6.55 -9.41 -13.82
CA GLN A 106 5.99 -9.56 -12.48
C GLN A 106 4.60 -8.96 -12.38
N LYS A 107 3.62 -9.78 -11.99
CA LYS A 107 2.19 -9.37 -11.88
C LYS A 107 1.74 -9.05 -10.46
N TYR A 108 2.41 -9.59 -9.44
CA TYR A 108 1.98 -9.52 -8.05
C TYR A 108 3.15 -9.32 -7.09
N ILE A 109 2.85 -8.68 -5.94
CA ILE A 109 3.79 -8.47 -4.85
C ILE A 109 3.95 -9.79 -4.12
N ARG A 110 5.19 -10.26 -3.97
CA ARG A 110 5.49 -11.42 -3.16
C ARG A 110 5.64 -11.05 -1.70
N VAL A 111 5.31 -12.01 -0.85
CA VAL A 111 5.63 -11.93 0.56
C VAL A 111 7.16 -12.01 0.72
N PRO A 112 7.76 -11.24 1.64
CA PRO A 112 9.18 -11.36 1.96
C PRO A 112 9.59 -12.80 2.27
N PRO A 113 10.82 -13.21 1.89
CA PRO A 113 11.31 -14.56 2.16
C PRO A 113 11.34 -14.83 3.68
N GLY A 114 10.99 -16.05 4.08
CA GLY A 114 10.93 -16.43 5.50
C GLY A 114 9.65 -16.02 6.23
N LYS A 115 8.76 -15.25 5.58
CA LYS A 115 7.53 -14.74 6.18
C LYS A 115 6.29 -15.12 5.39
N GLU A 116 5.17 -15.14 6.10
CA GLU A 116 3.83 -15.35 5.57
C GLU A 116 2.88 -14.26 6.03
N LEU A 117 1.85 -14.01 5.23
CA LEU A 117 0.76 -13.14 5.62
C LEU A 117 -0.21 -13.98 6.46
N ALA A 118 -0.13 -13.84 7.78
CA ALA A 118 -0.86 -14.65 8.73
C ALA A 118 -2.13 -13.94 9.21
N HIS A 119 -3.22 -14.70 9.32
CA HIS A 119 -4.45 -14.21 9.94
C HIS A 119 -4.28 -14.17 11.46
N LYS A 120 -4.88 -13.17 12.10
CA LYS A 120 -4.97 -13.13 13.56
C LYS A 120 -5.83 -14.27 14.09
N ARG A 121 -5.59 -14.69 15.34
CA ARG A 121 -6.43 -15.64 16.07
C ARG A 121 -7.91 -15.22 16.00
N GLY A 122 -8.78 -16.18 15.65
CA GLY A 122 -10.23 -15.93 15.51
C GLY A 122 -10.64 -15.11 14.27
N LYS A 123 -9.69 -14.75 13.39
CA LYS A 123 -9.95 -14.08 12.10
C LYS A 123 -9.45 -14.92 10.93
N ALA A 124 -9.59 -16.23 11.04
CA ALA A 124 -9.14 -17.15 10.01
C ALA A 124 -10.00 -17.02 8.75
N ALA A 125 -9.38 -17.30 7.60
CA ALA A 125 -10.04 -17.27 6.31
C ALA A 125 -11.21 -18.26 6.19
N LYS A 126 -11.15 -19.38 6.92
CA LYS A 126 -12.22 -20.38 7.00
C LYS A 126 -13.54 -19.80 7.52
N ASP A 127 -13.44 -18.80 8.41
CA ASP A 127 -14.59 -18.16 9.05
C ASP A 127 -15.09 -16.98 8.20
N GLY A 128 -14.63 -16.87 6.94
CA GLY A 128 -15.00 -15.82 6.00
C GLY A 128 -14.21 -14.52 6.12
N ASN A 129 -13.20 -14.45 7.00
CA ASN A 129 -12.42 -13.23 7.18
C ASN A 129 -11.38 -13.04 6.07
N SER A 130 -11.27 -11.83 5.53
CA SER A 130 -10.30 -11.47 4.50
C SER A 130 -8.90 -11.21 5.06
N TYR A 131 -7.92 -10.99 4.18
CA TYR A 131 -6.55 -10.57 4.56
C TYR A 131 -6.47 -9.12 5.09
N GLU A 132 -7.58 -8.39 5.22
CA GLU A 132 -7.58 -6.96 5.63
C GLU A 132 -6.92 -6.72 7.00
N HIS A 133 -7.00 -7.69 7.92
CA HIS A 133 -6.42 -7.58 9.27
C HIS A 133 -5.25 -8.55 9.50
N SER A 134 -4.66 -9.07 8.44
CA SER A 134 -3.53 -10.00 8.52
C SER A 134 -2.21 -9.28 8.66
N ASP A 135 -1.29 -9.86 9.41
CA ASP A 135 0.02 -9.29 9.67
C ASP A 135 1.12 -10.19 9.11
N LEU A 136 2.30 -9.61 8.88
CA LEU A 136 3.44 -10.37 8.39
C LEU A 136 4.09 -11.11 9.57
N GLN A 137 4.09 -12.43 9.52
CA GLN A 137 4.64 -13.29 10.58
C GLN A 137 5.70 -14.22 10.01
N ASP A 138 6.65 -14.63 10.86
CA ASP A 138 7.62 -15.65 10.51
C ASP A 138 6.93 -16.99 10.29
N ILE A 139 7.38 -17.71 9.26
CA ILE A 139 6.78 -19.00 8.86
C ILE A 139 6.80 -20.00 10.02
N ASP A 140 7.88 -20.02 10.81
CA ASP A 140 8.03 -20.97 11.91
C ASP A 140 7.05 -20.66 13.05
N LEU A 141 6.84 -19.38 13.35
CA LEU A 141 5.85 -18.96 14.34
C LEU A 141 4.42 -19.29 13.87
N HIS A 142 4.13 -19.05 12.60
CA HIS A 142 2.82 -19.36 12.00
C HIS A 142 2.54 -20.87 12.02
N LYS A 143 3.53 -21.70 11.69
CA LYS A 143 3.44 -23.17 11.79
C LYS A 143 3.28 -23.64 13.23
N LEU A 144 3.98 -23.03 14.17
CA LEU A 144 3.86 -23.34 15.60
C LEU A 144 2.44 -23.04 16.10
N GLN A 145 1.88 -21.89 15.71
CA GLN A 145 0.50 -21.54 16.03
C GLN A 145 -0.48 -22.58 15.47
N HIS A 146 -0.32 -22.95 14.20
CA HIS A 146 -1.11 -23.99 13.55
C HIS A 146 -1.04 -25.34 14.27
N LYS A 147 0.15 -25.74 14.74
CA LYS A 147 0.34 -26.97 15.53
C LYS A 147 -0.46 -26.97 16.83
N HIS A 148 -0.45 -25.84 17.57
CA HIS A 148 -1.18 -25.74 18.84
C HIS A 148 -2.69 -25.56 18.67
N GLU A 149 -3.12 -24.89 17.60
CA GLU A 149 -4.53 -24.61 17.31
C GLU A 149 -5.20 -25.72 16.47
N GLY A 150 -4.47 -26.81 16.17
CA GLY A 150 -4.99 -27.96 15.43
C GLY A 150 -5.32 -27.68 13.95
N TYR A 151 -4.83 -26.57 13.41
CA TYR A 151 -4.99 -26.23 12.01
C TYR A 151 -3.83 -26.81 11.20
N LYS A 152 -4.13 -27.67 10.23
CA LYS A 152 -3.14 -28.33 9.36
C LYS A 152 -3.55 -28.23 7.90
#